data_AF-A0A369SB48-F1
#
_entry.id   AF-A0A369SB48-F1
#
_cell.length_a   1.000
_cell.length_b   1.000
_cell.length_c   1.000
_cell.angle_alpha   90.00
_cell.angle_beta   90.00
_cell.angle_gamma   90.00
#
_symmetry.space_group_name_H-M   'P 1'
#
loop_
_entity.id
_entity.type
_entity.pdbx_description
1 polymer ?
#
loop_
_entity_poly.entity_id
_entity_poly.type
_entity_poly.pdbx_seq_one_letter_code
_entity_poly.pdbx_strand_id
1 'polypeptide(L)' 'MSSPRINNLILIGFILCFVAVVMFGVDSGTVNKIYLPAICTARVSLLSLGFTLSFGAMFAKTWRVHVIFTNKTSTKV' A
#
# COMPACT_ATOMS: atom_id res chain seq x y z
N MET A 1 11.48 -14.77 9.95
CA MET A 1 12.33 -13.56 9.83
C MET A 1 11.47 -12.33 9.56
N SER A 2 11.30 -11.46 10.55
CA SER A 2 10.70 -10.13 10.36
C SER A 2 11.77 -9.19 9.79
N SER A 3 11.52 -8.59 8.62
CA SER A 3 12.32 -7.45 8.16
C SER A 3 11.63 -6.18 8.62
N PRO A 4 12.21 -5.39 9.54
CA PRO A 4 11.56 -4.21 10.10
C PRO A 4 11.16 -3.20 9.03
N ARG A 5 11.99 -3.04 8.01
CA ARG A 5 11.78 -2.09 6.90
C ARG A 5 10.59 -2.46 6.02
N ILE A 6 10.41 -3.74 5.70
CA ILE A 6 9.26 -4.20 4.88
C ILE A 6 7.97 -4.07 5.67
N ASN A 7 8.01 -4.34 6.98
CA ASN A 7 6.85 -4.16 7.85
C ASN A 7 6.44 -2.68 7.96
N ASN A 8 7.42 -1.76 8.04
CA ASN A 8 7.14 -0.33 8.07
C ASN A 8 6.51 0.17 6.76
N LEU A 9 6.92 -0.41 5.61
CA LEU A 9 6.32 -0.09 4.31
C LEU A 9 4.85 -0.53 4.21
N ILE A 10 4.53 -1.73 4.74
CA ILE A 10 3.15 -2.22 4.84
C ILE A 10 2.31 -1.28 5.73
N LEU A 11 2.86 -0.86 6.87
CA LEU A 11 2.18 0.06 7.78
C LEU A 11 1.87 1.40 7.11
N ILE A 12 2.83 1.98 6.39
CA ILE A 12 2.64 3.22 5.62
C ILE A 12 1.53 3.05 4.57
N GLY A 13 1.48 1.91 3.87
CA GLY A 13 0.42 1.60 2.92
C GLY A 13 -0.97 1.54 3.57
N PHE A 14 -1.09 0.93 4.76
CA PHE A 14 -2.34 0.92 5.51
C PHE A 14 -2.74 2.31 6.01
N ILE A 15 -1.80 3.14 6.48
CA ILE A 15 -2.07 4.52 6.88
C ILE A 15 -2.64 5.33 5.71
N LEU A 16 -2.07 5.18 4.51
CA LEU A 16 -2.58 5.84 3.30
C LEU A 16 -4.01 5.41 2.97
N CYS A 17 -4.32 4.11 3.08
CA CYS A 17 -5.69 3.61 2.92
C CYS A 17 -6.65 4.21 3.96
N PHE A 18 -6.25 4.30 5.24
CA PHE A 18 -7.08 4.92 6.28
C PHE A 18 -7.37 6.40 5.96
N VAL A 19 -6.36 7.16 5.54
CA VAL A 19 -6.56 8.55 5.10
C VAL A 19 -7.50 8.64 3.91
N ALA A 20 -7.39 7.72 2.95
CA ALA A 20 -8.30 7.66 1.81
C ALA A 20 -9.76 7.45 2.24
N VAL A 21 -10.02 6.54 3.19
CA VAL A 21 -11.36 6.27 3.73
C VAL A 21 -11.95 7.51 4.40
N VAL A 22 -11.15 8.23 5.21
CA VAL A 22 -11.59 9.49 5.83
C VAL A 22 -11.94 10.53 4.76
N MET A 23 -11.13 10.64 3.70
CA MET A 23 -11.39 11.54 2.57
C MET A 23 -12.63 11.17 1.74
N PHE A 24 -13.02 9.89 1.70
CA PHE A 24 -14.27 9.44 1.09
C PHE A 24 -15.50 9.90 1.87
N GLY A 25 -15.40 10.11 3.18
CA GLY A 25 -16.49 10.60 4.02
C GLY A 25 -16.85 12.08 3.84
N VAL A 26 -15.99 12.87 3.17
CA VAL A 26 -16.22 14.31 2.95
C VAL A 26 -17.13 14.52 1.73
N ASP A 27 -18.44 14.72 1.92
CA ASP A 27 -19.37 14.83 0.79
C ASP A 27 -19.42 16.25 0.17
N SER A 28 -19.93 16.30 -1.07
CA SER A 28 -20.13 17.46 -1.96
C SER A 28 -20.91 18.62 -1.31
N GLY A 29 -21.61 18.38 -0.20
CA GLY A 29 -22.25 19.43 0.59
C GLY A 29 -21.27 20.31 1.39
N THR A 30 -20.02 19.89 1.57
CA THR A 30 -19.01 20.59 2.38
C THR A 30 -17.94 21.32 1.56
N VAL A 31 -17.83 21.02 0.26
CA VAL A 31 -16.72 21.49 -0.59
C VAL A 31 -17.23 22.23 -1.83
N ASN A 32 -16.58 23.33 -2.18
CA ASN A 32 -16.89 24.12 -3.37
C ASN A 32 -16.73 23.26 -4.66
N LYS A 33 -17.69 23.37 -5.59
CA LYS A 33 -17.77 22.61 -6.85
C LYS A 33 -16.49 22.66 -7.69
N ILE A 34 -15.69 23.71 -7.55
CA ILE A 34 -14.42 23.89 -8.26
C ILE A 34 -13.39 22.80 -7.88
N TYR A 35 -13.39 22.31 -6.64
CA TYR A 35 -12.42 21.34 -6.14
C TYR A 35 -12.88 19.87 -6.24
N LEU A 36 -14.15 19.63 -6.60
CA LEU A 36 -14.70 18.29 -6.76
C LEU A 36 -13.89 17.37 -7.68
N PRO A 37 -13.45 17.78 -8.90
CA PRO A 37 -12.70 16.89 -9.77
C PRO A 37 -11.34 16.51 -9.15
N ALA A 38 -10.65 17.47 -8.52
CA ALA A 38 -9.36 17.22 -7.86
C ALA A 38 -9.51 16.23 -6.68
N ILE A 39 -10.55 16.39 -5.86
CA ILE A 39 -10.83 15.48 -4.74
C ILE A 39 -11.19 14.08 -5.23
N CYS A 40 -11.96 13.98 -6.31
CA CYS A 40 -12.32 12.69 -6.91
C CYS A 40 -11.07 11.94 -7.39
N THR A 41 -10.16 12.62 -8.09
CA THR A 41 -8.88 12.03 -8.51
C THR A 41 -7.98 11.70 -7.32
N ALA A 42 -7.93 12.57 -6.30
CA ALA A 42 -7.16 12.33 -5.08
C ALA A 42 -7.62 11.06 -4.33
N ARG A 43 -8.93 10.82 -4.24
CA ARG A 43 -9.50 9.62 -3.61
C ARG A 43 -9.03 8.33 -4.28
N VAL A 44 -9.18 8.27 -5.61
CA VAL A 44 -8.82 7.07 -6.39
C VAL A 44 -7.31 6.85 -6.35
N SER A 45 -6.52 7.92 -6.47
CA SER A 45 -5.05 7.82 -6.43
C SER A 45 -4.53 7.39 -5.05
N LEU A 46 -5.02 7.98 -3.95
CA LEU A 46 -4.62 7.55 -2.59
C LEU A 46 -4.95 6.09 -2.33
N LEU A 47 -6.17 5.66 -2.65
CA LEU A 47 -6.61 4.29 -2.43
C LEU A 47 -5.78 3.29 -3.24
N SER A 48 -5.56 3.59 -4.52
CA SER A 48 -4.77 2.75 -5.41
C SER A 48 -3.32 2.65 -4.93
N LEU A 49 -2.69 3.78 -4.58
CA LEU A 49 -1.31 3.81 -4.09
C LEU A 49 -1.16 3.06 -2.75
N GLY A 50 -2.06 3.29 -1.79
CA GLY A 50 -2.03 2.62 -0.49
C GLY A 50 -2.20 1.11 -0.60
N PHE A 51 -3.13 0.66 -1.46
CA PHE A 51 -3.35 -0.75 -1.75
C PHE A 51 -2.14 -1.39 -2.43
N THR A 52 -1.63 -0.80 -3.51
CA THR A 52 -0.48 -1.32 -4.25
C THR A 52 0.77 -1.38 -3.37
N LEU A 53 1.02 -0.37 -2.54
CA LEU A 53 2.18 -0.37 -1.63
C LEU A 53 2.07 -1.49 -0.59
N SER A 54 0.90 -1.68 0.01
CA SER A 54 0.65 -2.71 1.02
C SER A 54 0.80 -4.12 0.43
N PHE A 55 0.11 -4.40 -0.69
CA PHE A 55 0.15 -5.70 -1.35
C PHE A 55 1.53 -6.00 -1.94
N GLY A 56 2.17 -5.00 -2.57
CA GLY A 56 3.52 -5.13 -3.13
C GLY A 56 4.56 -5.44 -2.05
N ALA A 57 4.46 -4.80 -0.88
CA ALA A 57 5.35 -5.09 0.24
C ALA A 57 5.14 -6.49 0.84
N MET A 58 3.88 -6.96 0.90
CA MET A 58 3.57 -8.33 1.32
C MET A 58 4.13 -9.36 0.33
N PHE A 59 3.98 -9.12 -0.99
CA PHE A 59 4.56 -9.96 -2.03
C PHE A 59 6.10 -9.97 -1.98
N ALA A 60 6.74 -8.82 -1.78
CA ALA A 60 8.20 -8.76 -1.62
C ALA A 60 8.68 -9.57 -0.41
N LYS A 61 7.88 -9.61 0.68
CA LYS A 61 8.18 -10.42 1.87
C LYS A 61 8.12 -11.92 1.58
N THR A 62 7.07 -12.39 0.90
CA THR A 62 6.93 -13.81 0.52
C THR A 62 7.98 -14.20 -0.52
N TRP A 63 8.25 -13.34 -1.50
CA TRP A 63 9.31 -13.53 -2.49
C TRP A 63 10.67 -13.70 -1.84
N ARG A 64 11.02 -12.85 -0.87
CA ARG A 64 12.29 -12.96 -0.14
C ARG A 64 12.42 -14.31 0.55
N VAL A 65 11.35 -14.80 1.18
CA VAL A 65 11.34 -16.12 1.83
C VAL A 65 11.52 -17.23 0.80
N HIS A 66 10.77 -17.20 -0.30
CA HIS A 66 10.91 -18.15 -1.41
C HIS A 66 12.35 -18.20 -1.94
N VAL A 67 12.97 -17.05 -2.21
CA VAL A 67 14.35 -16.95 -2.68
C VAL A 67 15.35 -17.54 -1.68
N ILE A 68 15.15 -17.36 -0.37
CA ILE A 68 16.02 -17.94 0.66
C ILE A 68 15.95 -19.48 0.64
N PHE A 69 14.74 -20.05 0.57
CA PHE A 69 14.57 -21.51 0.54
C PHE A 69 15.02 -22.14 -0.79
N THR A 70 14.78 -21.45 -1.91
CA THR A 70 15.20 -21.94 -3.23
C THR A 70 16.73 -21.91 -3.39
N ASN A 71 17.41 -20.83 -2.97
CA ASN A 71 18.88 -20.74 -3.07
C ASN A 71 19.60 -21.76 -2.18
N LYS A 72 19.05 -22.09 -1.00
CA LYS A 72 19.62 -23.16 -0.15
C LYS A 72 19.51 -24.54 -0.79
N THR A 73 18.56 -24.75 -1.70
CA THR A 73 18.35 -26.04 -2.36
C THR A 73 19.23 -26.20 -3.60
N SER A 74 19.63 -25.09 -4.26
CA SER A 74 20.53 -25.08 -5.42
C SER A 74 22.02 -25.21 -5.07
N THR A 75 22.40 -25.04 -3.80
CA THR A 75 23.76 -25.35 -3.33
C THR A 75 23.82 -26.83 -2.94
N LYS A 76 23.75 -27.73 -3.93
CA LYS A 76 24.27 -29.09 -3.80
C LYS A 76 25.75 -29.04 -4.20
N VAL A 77 26.62 -28.99 -3.19
CA VAL A 77 28.02 -29.40 -3.32
C VAL A 77 28.06 -30.91 -3.11
#